data_AF-A0A955FQW3-F1
#
_entry.id   AF-A0A955FQW3-F1
#
_cell.length_a   1.000
_cell.length_b   1.000
_cell.length_c   1.000
_cell.angle_alpha   90.00
_cell.angle_beta   90.00
_cell.angle_gamma   90.00
#
_symmetry.space_group_name_H-M   'P 1'
#
loop_
_entity.id
_entity.type
_entity.pdbx_description
1 polymer ?
#
loop_
_entity_poly.entity_id
_entity_poly.type
_entity_poly.pdbx_seq_one_letter_code
_entity_poly.pdbx_strand_id
1 'polypeptide(L)' 'MGELVLVTIATQKTGYSPPHITLLLRQGKVAGEKVGGVWLVDLDSLKQYEAAMNELGPKKFDPTKHQS' A
#
# COMPACT_ATOMS: atom_id res chain seq x y z
N MET A 1 15.05 9.38 5.45
CA MET A 1 15.33 8.09 4.80
C MET A 1 14.21 7.17 5.21
N GLY A 2 13.33 6.79 4.29
CA GLY A 2 12.25 5.87 4.61
C GLY A 2 12.74 4.42 4.59
N GLU A 3 11.99 3.55 5.26
CA GLU A 3 12.32 2.15 5.43
C GLU A 3 11.80 1.35 4.22
N LEU A 4 12.70 0.95 3.31
CA LEU A 4 12.37 0.08 2.19
C LEU A 4 12.22 -1.35 2.69
N VAL A 5 11.00 -1.87 2.60
CA VAL A 5 10.67 -3.23 3.02
C VAL A 5 10.04 -4.02 1.88
N LEU A 6 10.13 -5.34 1.96
CA LEU A 6 9.39 -6.21 1.05
C LEU A 6 7.89 -6.00 1.20
N VAL A 7 7.16 -6.14 0.09
CA VAL A 7 5.69 -6.07 0.11
C VAL A 7 5.09 -7.01 1.16
N THR A 8 5.64 -8.21 1.33
CA THR A 8 5.19 -9.19 2.36
C THR A 8 5.42 -8.75 3.80
N ILE A 9 6.39 -7.87 4.05
CA ILE A 9 6.61 -7.27 5.37
C ILE A 9 5.66 -6.09 5.55
N ALA A 10 5.47 -5.27 4.52
CA ALA A 10 4.52 -4.16 4.55
C ALA A 10 3.07 -4.62 4.82
N THR A 11 2.65 -5.77 4.31
CA THR A 11 1.32 -6.34 4.56
C THR A 11 1.11 -6.79 6.01
N GLN A 12 2.18 -7.04 6.76
CA GLN A 12 2.10 -7.36 8.19
C GLN A 12 2.07 -6.09 9.06
N LYS A 13 2.58 -4.99 8.51
CA LYS A 13 2.65 -3.68 9.18
C LYS A 13 1.47 -2.76 8.84
N THR A 14 0.72 -3.08 7.79
CA THR A 14 -0.41 -2.31 7.27
C THR A 14 -1.60 -3.23 7.01
N GLY A 15 -2.81 -2.68 6.89
CA GLY A 15 -4.01 -3.47 6.55
C GLY A 15 -4.12 -3.85 5.07
N TYR A 16 -3.15 -3.49 4.24
CA TYR A 16 -3.23 -3.67 2.79
C TYR A 16 -2.76 -5.05 2.33
N SER A 17 -3.42 -5.58 1.31
CA SER A 17 -3.04 -6.83 0.66
C SER A 17 -1.82 -6.67 -0.27
N PRO A 18 -0.98 -7.71 -0.45
CA PRO A 18 0.18 -7.66 -1.35
C PRO A 18 -0.12 -7.17 -2.79
N PRO A 19 -1.20 -7.63 -3.47
CA PRO A 19 -1.51 -7.13 -4.81
C PRO A 19 -1.95 -5.66 -4.80
N HIS A 20 -2.57 -5.18 -3.72
CA HIS A 20 -2.95 -3.78 -3.57
C HIS A 20 -1.71 -2.90 -3.46
N ILE A 21 -0.74 -3.26 -2.61
CA ILE A 21 0.52 -2.51 -2.48
C ILE A 21 1.28 -2.48 -3.81
N THR A 22 1.33 -3.61 -4.53
CA THR A 22 1.96 -3.67 -5.86
C THR A 22 1.25 -2.77 -6.87
N LEU A 23 -0.08 -2.69 -6.81
CA LEU A 23 -0.87 -1.78 -7.64
C LEU A 23 -0.54 -0.32 -7.32
N LEU A 24 -0.43 0.05 -6.04
CA LEU A 24 -0.07 1.41 -5.62
C LEU A 24 1.33 1.81 -6.10
N LEU A 25 2.29 0.89 -6.01
CA LEU A 25 3.65 1.08 -6.53
C LEU A 25 3.64 1.31 -8.04
N ARG A 26 2.90 0.49 -8.80
CA ARG A 26 2.76 0.64 -10.26
C ARG A 26 2.06 1.93 -10.66
N GLN A 27 1.12 2.40 -9.84
CA GLN A 27 0.43 3.67 -10.04
C GLN A 27 1.27 4.89 -9.61
N GLY A 28 2.42 4.68 -8.97
CA GLY A 28 3.26 5.75 -8.43
C GLY A 28 2.62 6.49 -7.25
N LYS A 29 1.64 5.87 -6.57
CA LYS A 29 0.94 6.47 -5.42
C LYS A 29 1.73 6.37 -4.12
N VAL A 30 2.60 5.38 -4.03
CA VAL A 30 3.50 5.15 -2.91
C VAL A 30 4.91 4.97 -3.44
N ALA A 31 5.89 5.45 -2.69
CA ALA A 31 7.30 5.31 -3.05
C ALA A 31 7.76 3.86 -2.89
N GLY A 32 8.66 3.45 -3.77
CA GLY A 32 9.28 2.14 -3.72
C GLY A 32 10.16 1.89 -4.93
N GLU A 33 10.85 0.77 -4.89
CA GLU A 33 11.87 0.39 -5.86
C GLU A 33 11.70 -1.07 -6.27
N LYS A 34 12.05 -1.38 -7.52
CA LYS A 34 12.15 -2.77 -7.96
C LYS A 34 13.61 -3.20 -7.99
N VAL A 35 14.01 -4.06 -7.04
CA VAL A 35 15.37 -4.58 -6.92
C VAL A 35 15.37 -6.07 -7.21
N GLY A 36 16.19 -6.49 -8.18
CA GLY A 36 16.37 -7.92 -8.50
C GLY A 36 15.08 -8.67 -8.85
N GLY A 37 14.08 -7.98 -9.42
CA GLY A 37 12.78 -8.57 -9.76
C GLY A 37 11.73 -8.49 -8.66
N VAL A 38 12.10 -8.07 -7.45
CA VAL A 38 11.20 -7.96 -6.30
C VAL A 38 10.84 -6.49 -6.05
N TRP A 39 9.60 -6.24 -5.64
CA TRP A 39 9.15 -4.90 -5.23
C TRP A 39 9.47 -4.65 -3.76
N LEU A 40 10.16 -3.55 -3.52
CA LEU A 40 10.36 -2.93 -2.22
C LEU A 40 9.45 -1.70 -2.15
N VAL A 41 8.73 -1.56 -1.05
CA VAL A 41 7.88 -0.41 -0.77
C VAL A 41 8.48 0.39 0.37
N ASP A 42 8.42 1.71 0.26
CA ASP A 42 8.74 2.59 1.35
C ASP A 42 7.61 2.57 2.37
N LEU A 43 7.89 2.05 3.57
CA LEU A 43 6.88 1.86 4.61
C LEU A 43 6.31 3.21 5.10
N ASP A 44 7.13 4.26 5.11
CA ASP A 44 6.71 5.59 5.55
C ASP A 44 5.73 6.20 4.53
N SER A 45 6.08 6.13 3.24
CA SER A 45 5.19 6.55 2.15
C SER A 45 3.87 5.79 2.13
N LEU A 46 3.89 4.48 2.40
CA LEU A 46 2.67 3.67 2.48
C LEU A 46 1.76 4.09 3.65
N LYS A 47 2.33 4.39 4.82
CA LYS A 47 1.58 4.90 5.97
C LYS A 47 1.03 6.31 5.75
N GLN A 48 1.81 7.18 5.10
CA GLN A 48 1.32 8.51 4.71
C GLN A 48 0.14 8.40 3.74
N TYR A 49 0.20 7.46 2.79
CA TYR A 49 -0.92 7.18 1.90
C TYR A 49 -2.15 6.67 2.67
N GLU A 50 -1.98 5.74 3.60
CA GLU A 50 -3.06 5.24 4.46
C GLU A 50 -3.71 6.37 5.28
N ALA A 51 -2.90 7.22 5.91
CA ALA A 51 -3.36 8.38 6.66
C ALA A 51 -4.14 9.35 5.77
N ALA A 52 -3.62 9.68 4.59
CA ALA A 52 -4.30 10.54 3.62
C ALA A 52 -5.64 9.94 3.15
N MET A 53 -5.71 8.62 2.93
CA MET A 53 -6.96 7.94 2.58
C MET A 53 -7.97 7.97 3.75
N ASN A 54 -7.50 7.85 4.99
CA ASN A 54 -8.35 7.94 6.17
C ASN A 54 -8.89 9.36 6.37
N GLU A 55 -8.07 10.38 6.15
CA GLU A 55 -8.47 11.81 6.20
C GLU A 55 -9.46 12.19 5.09
N LEU A 56 -9.32 11.60 3.89
CA LEU A 56 -10.27 11.77 2.78
C LEU A 56 -11.65 11.12 3.06
N GLY A 57 -11.75 10.31 4.12
CA GLY A 57 -12.98 9.70 4.60
C GLY A 57 -13.54 8.58 3.70
N PRO A 58 -14.44 7.74 4.24
CA PRO A 58 -14.94 6.52 3.59
C PRO A 58 -15.97 6.79 2.48
N LYS A 59 -15.82 7.85 1.68
CA LYS A 59 -16.80 8.14 0.61
C LYS A 59 -16.69 7.18 -0.59
N LYS A 60 -15.79 6.18 -0.55
CA LYS A 60 -15.51 5.27 -1.68
C LYS A 60 -15.37 3.78 -1.37
N PHE A 61 -15.59 3.29 -0.15
CA PHE A 61 -15.53 1.84 0.09
C PHE A 61 -16.59 1.34 1.07
N ASP A 62 -17.75 0.96 0.51
CA ASP A 62 -18.72 0.07 1.17
C ASP A 62 -18.23 -1.38 1.02
N PRO A 63 -17.84 -2.08 2.10
CA PRO A 63 -17.35 -3.45 2.02
C PRO A 63 -18.45 -4.52 1.80
N THR A 64 -19.71 -4.17 1.57
CA THR A 64 -20.82 -5.14 1.37
C THR A 64 -21.05 -5.59 -0.08
N LYS A 65 -20.25 -5.13 -1.06
CA LYS A 65 -20.47 -5.44 -2.49
C LYS A 65 -19.68 -6.62 -3.07
N HIS A 66 -18.95 -7.40 -2.28
CA HIS A 66 -18.22 -8.57 -2.78
C HIS A 66 -18.31 -9.78 -1.83
N GLN A 67 -19.52 -10.23 -1.54
CA GLN A 67 -19.78 -11.62 -1.21
C GLN A 67 -20.93 -12.07 -2.11
N SER A 68 -20.59 -12.80 -3.18
CA SER A 68 -21.54 -13.61 -3.95
C SER A 68 -21.53 -15.02 -3.41
#